data_AF-A0A813ZCT6-F1
#
_entry.id   AF-A0A813ZCT6-F1
#
_cell.length_a   1.000
_cell.length_b   1.000
_cell.length_c   1.000
_cell.angle_alpha   90.00
_cell.angle_beta   90.00
_cell.angle_gamma   90.00
#
_symmetry.space_group_name_H-M   'P 1'
#
loop_
_entity.id
_entity.type
_entity.pdbx_description
1 polymer ?
#
loop_
_entity_poly.entity_id
_entity_poly.type
_entity_poly.pdbx_seq_one_letter_code
_entity_poly.pdbx_strand_id
1 'polypeptide(L)'
;MNYSQCHIYSQPYKLKYYHKITNNFRGGLFKCVRKVELFDEHPFEHEFFLLIQKSFPLMENLTVINHKRQKNKQFRKLINENQEFSIIKYPHLIHLDFAQTSKDYHKQFLFDNKICLPNGVTVRMDYQIAKKKQLIKRIL
;
A
#
# COMPACT_ATOMS: atom_id res chain seq x y z
N MET A 1 5.19 -46.77 -21.43
CA MET A 1 5.73 -46.00 -20.29
C MET A 1 4.68 -44.97 -19.90
N ASN A 2 4.00 -45.16 -18.77
CA ASN A 2 2.95 -44.26 -18.30
C ASN A 2 3.57 -43.24 -17.34
N TYR A 3 3.63 -41.98 -17.74
CA TYR A 3 4.00 -40.88 -16.85
C TYR A 3 2.83 -40.60 -15.91
N SER A 4 2.99 -40.93 -14.63
CA SER A 4 2.03 -40.60 -13.58
C SER A 4 2.02 -39.09 -13.38
N GLN A 5 0.94 -38.42 -13.81
CA GLN A 5 0.77 -36.98 -13.64
C GLN A 5 0.35 -36.70 -12.19
N CYS A 6 1.27 -36.19 -11.37
CA CYS A 6 0.97 -35.79 -10.00
C CYS A 6 0.28 -34.42 -10.00
N HIS A 7 -1.03 -34.39 -9.79
CA HIS A 7 -1.77 -33.15 -9.57
C HIS A 7 -1.68 -32.76 -8.10
N ILE A 8 -0.70 -31.92 -7.76
CA ILE A 8 -0.61 -31.30 -6.44
C ILE A 8 -1.69 -30.21 -6.37
N TYR A 9 -2.84 -30.54 -5.78
CA TYR A 9 -3.83 -29.54 -5.40
C TYR A 9 -3.38 -28.91 -4.08
N SER A 10 -2.71 -27.76 -4.15
CA SER A 10 -2.60 -26.90 -2.97
C SER A 10 -4.01 -26.46 -2.60
N GLN A 11 -4.50 -26.92 -1.45
CA GLN A 11 -5.74 -26.44 -0.83
C GLN A 11 -5.77 -24.90 -0.95
N PRO A 12 -6.89 -24.28 -1.40
CA PRO A 12 -6.89 -22.84 -1.70
C PRO A 12 -6.42 -22.10 -0.45
N TYR A 13 -5.25 -21.50 -0.57
CA TYR A 13 -4.49 -20.90 0.52
C TYR A 13 -5.41 -19.93 1.26
N LYS A 14 -5.95 -20.33 2.43
CA LYS A 14 -6.81 -19.51 3.30
C LYS A 14 -5.99 -18.46 4.06
N LEU A 15 -4.88 -18.02 3.48
CA LEU A 15 -3.97 -17.08 4.09
C LEU A 15 -4.71 -15.75 4.22
N LYS A 16 -4.99 -15.36 5.47
CA LYS A 16 -5.67 -14.11 5.79
C LYS A 16 -4.70 -12.93 5.94
N TYR A 17 -3.41 -13.21 6.10
CA TYR A 17 -2.38 -12.24 6.44
C TYR A 17 -1.18 -12.41 5.53
N TYR A 18 -0.69 -11.31 4.95
CA TYR A 18 0.56 -11.29 4.19
C TYR A 18 1.46 -10.22 4.81
N HIS A 19 2.53 -10.68 5.47
CA HIS A 19 3.48 -9.81 6.16
C HIS A 19 4.71 -9.52 5.31
N LYS A 20 5.34 -8.35 5.55
CA LYS A 20 6.62 -7.94 4.97
C LYS A 20 6.69 -8.03 3.44
N ILE A 21 5.66 -7.54 2.75
CA ILE A 21 5.72 -7.39 1.29
C ILE A 21 6.68 -6.25 0.97
N THR A 22 7.74 -6.54 0.23
CA THR A 22 8.74 -5.55 -0.19
C THR A 22 8.55 -5.13 -1.64
N ASN A 23 9.38 -4.20 -2.09
CA ASN A 23 9.39 -3.68 -3.45
C ASN A 23 9.59 -4.76 -4.54
N ASN A 24 10.14 -5.91 -4.16
CA ASN A 24 10.38 -7.04 -5.08
C ASN A 24 9.11 -7.86 -5.37
N PHE A 25 7.98 -7.52 -4.75
CA PHE A 25 6.72 -8.19 -4.98
C PHE A 25 6.28 -8.08 -6.45
N ARG A 26 6.02 -9.24 -7.07
CA ARG A 26 5.68 -9.36 -8.50
C ARG A 26 4.18 -9.36 -8.79
N GLY A 27 3.35 -9.26 -7.74
CA GLY A 27 1.89 -9.39 -7.87
C GLY A 27 1.41 -10.84 -7.77
N GLY A 28 0.12 -11.03 -8.05
CA GLY A 28 -0.60 -12.29 -7.94
C GLY A 28 -1.99 -12.05 -7.35
N LEU A 29 -2.92 -12.99 -7.46
CA LEU A 29 -4.29 -12.77 -6.97
C LEU A 29 -4.54 -13.49 -5.65
N PHE A 30 -4.68 -12.73 -4.56
CA PHE A 30 -4.81 -13.24 -3.20
C PHE A 30 -6.18 -12.87 -2.60
N LYS A 31 -7.25 -13.51 -3.10
CA LYS A 31 -8.64 -13.21 -2.69
C LYS A 31 -8.94 -13.46 -1.20
N CYS A 32 -8.15 -14.28 -0.52
CA CYS A 32 -8.37 -14.64 0.89
C CYS A 32 -7.64 -13.70 1.87
N VAL A 33 -6.65 -12.95 1.41
CA VAL A 33 -5.88 -12.05 2.27
C VAL A 33 -6.74 -10.84 2.64
N ARG A 34 -6.73 -10.49 3.92
CA ARG A 34 -7.44 -9.33 4.50
C ARG A 34 -6.48 -8.33 5.12
N LYS A 35 -5.31 -8.78 5.57
CA LYS A 35 -4.31 -7.91 6.19
C LYS A 35 -2.99 -7.97 5.43
N VAL A 36 -2.50 -6.82 5.04
CA VAL A 36 -1.24 -6.67 4.31
C VAL A 36 -0.33 -5.72 5.08
N GLU A 37 0.92 -6.13 5.23
CA GLU A 37 1.98 -5.29 5.76
C GLU A 37 3.03 -5.09 4.68
N LEU A 38 3.25 -3.83 4.32
CA LEU A 38 4.26 -3.40 3.37
C LEU A 38 5.51 -2.97 4.12
N PHE A 39 6.66 -3.45 3.67
CA PHE A 39 7.96 -3.09 4.18
C PHE A 39 8.80 -2.44 3.09
N ASP A 40 9.08 -1.16 3.27
CA ASP A 40 9.87 -0.36 2.33
C ASP A 40 11.37 -0.67 2.48
N GLU A 41 11.95 -1.33 1.47
CA GLU A 41 13.40 -1.39 1.27
C GLU A 41 13.91 -0.12 0.55
N HIS A 42 13.10 0.37 -0.39
CA HIS A 42 13.20 1.69 -1.02
C HIS A 42 11.81 2.31 -1.25
N PRO A 43 11.69 3.64 -1.42
CA PRO A 43 10.39 4.31 -1.46
C PRO A 43 9.43 3.67 -2.48
N PHE A 44 8.20 3.39 -2.06
CA PHE A 44 7.15 2.86 -2.92
C PHE A 44 6.61 3.96 -3.85
N GLU A 45 6.61 3.65 -5.13
CA GLU A 45 6.00 4.48 -6.18
C GLU A 45 4.50 4.16 -6.35
N HIS A 46 3.79 5.00 -7.09
CA HIS A 46 2.34 4.85 -7.30
C HIS A 46 1.97 3.49 -7.90
N GLU A 47 2.77 3.00 -8.85
CA GLU A 47 2.58 1.72 -9.53
C GLU A 47 2.65 0.54 -8.56
N PHE A 48 3.44 0.66 -7.49
CA PHE A 48 3.50 -0.37 -6.46
C PHE A 48 2.17 -0.46 -5.71
N PHE A 49 1.57 0.68 -5.34
CA PHE A 49 0.26 0.69 -4.70
C PHE A 49 -0.85 0.15 -5.61
N LEU A 50 -0.77 0.43 -6.92
CA LEU A 50 -1.69 -0.16 -7.89
C LEU A 50 -1.52 -1.69 -7.95
N LEU A 51 -0.28 -2.18 -7.91
CA LEU A 51 0.01 -3.62 -7.87
C LEU A 51 -0.55 -4.27 -6.61
N ILE A 52 -0.39 -3.63 -5.44
CA ILE A 52 -0.96 -4.09 -4.17
C ILE A 52 -2.49 -4.14 -4.26
N GLN A 53 -3.13 -3.08 -4.75
CA GLN A 53 -4.59 -3.03 -4.90
C GLN A 53 -5.12 -4.17 -5.79
N LYS A 54 -4.48 -4.42 -6.94
CA LYS A 54 -4.85 -5.51 -7.85
C LYS A 54 -4.63 -6.89 -7.23
N SER A 55 -3.59 -7.02 -6.41
CA SER A 55 -3.22 -8.30 -5.82
C SER A 55 -4.10 -8.70 -4.64
N PHE A 56 -4.60 -7.71 -3.90
CA PHE A 56 -5.37 -7.88 -2.66
C PHE A 56 -6.72 -7.14 -2.75
N PRO A 57 -7.63 -7.57 -3.64
CA PRO A 57 -8.84 -6.80 -3.93
C PRO A 57 -9.80 -6.68 -2.74
N LEU A 58 -9.72 -7.59 -1.77
CA LEU A 58 -10.58 -7.65 -0.58
C LEU A 58 -9.83 -7.25 0.71
N MET A 59 -8.73 -6.50 0.58
CA MET A 59 -7.92 -6.07 1.73
C MET A 59 -8.71 -5.11 2.64
N GLU A 60 -8.71 -5.41 3.94
CA GLU A 60 -9.35 -4.62 4.99
C GLU A 60 -8.32 -3.81 5.78
N ASN A 61 -7.12 -4.36 5.98
CA ASN A 61 -6.08 -3.71 6.76
C ASN A 61 -4.81 -3.57 5.94
N LEU A 62 -4.33 -2.34 5.83
CA LEU A 62 -3.05 -2.02 5.23
C LEU A 62 -2.15 -1.37 6.28
N THR A 63 -1.02 -1.99 6.55
CA THR A 63 0.05 -1.44 7.37
C THR A 63 1.23 -1.13 6.48
N VAL A 64 1.79 0.07 6.58
CA VAL A 64 3.03 0.42 5.90
C VAL A 64 4.08 0.65 6.98
N ILE A 65 5.29 0.14 6.77
CA ILE A 65 6.40 0.26 7.70
C ILE A 65 7.63 0.70 6.91
N ASN A 66 8.33 1.72 7.40
CA ASN A 66 9.63 2.08 6.88
C ASN A 66 10.57 2.61 7.96
N HIS A 67 11.77 2.03 8.05
CA HIS A 67 12.77 2.43 9.04
C HIS A 67 13.67 3.59 8.58
N LYS A 68 13.68 3.89 7.28
CA LYS A 68 14.54 4.93 6.70
C LYS A 68 13.69 6.03 6.07
N ARG A 69 14.15 7.29 6.19
CA ARG A 69 13.58 8.40 5.41
C ARG A 69 13.71 8.08 3.92
N GLN A 70 12.71 8.48 3.15
CA GLN A 70 12.73 8.34 1.69
C GLN A 70 13.79 9.26 1.10
N LYS A 71 15.04 8.77 1.00
CA LYS A 71 16.07 9.43 0.20
C LYS A 71 15.89 8.96 -1.24
N ASN A 72 15.93 9.88 -2.18
CA ASN A 72 15.89 9.58 -3.62
C ASN A 72 14.59 8.89 -4.07
N LYS A 73 13.43 9.46 -3.73
CA LYS A 73 12.25 9.19 -4.55
C LYS A 73 12.59 9.60 -5.98
N GLN A 74 12.73 8.61 -6.85
CA GLN A 74 12.70 8.85 -8.28
C GLN A 74 11.23 9.07 -8.64
N PHE A 75 10.62 10.14 -8.11
CA PHE A 75 9.52 10.78 -8.82
C PHE A 75 10.08 11.03 -10.19
N ARG A 76 9.78 10.14 -11.13
CA ARG A 76 10.42 10.13 -12.44
C ARG A 76 10.37 11.55 -12.97
N LYS A 77 11.55 12.19 -13.05
CA LYS A 77 11.85 13.28 -14.01
C LYS A 77 11.80 12.75 -15.45
N LEU A 78 11.02 11.69 -15.69
CA LEU A 78 11.01 10.82 -16.86
C LEU A 78 9.61 10.26 -17.05
N ILE A 79 8.57 11.10 -17.04
CA ILE A 79 7.32 10.76 -17.70
C ILE A 79 6.78 12.06 -18.28
N ASN A 80 6.61 12.07 -19.60
CA ASN A 80 5.83 13.07 -20.32
C ASN A 80 4.56 13.41 -19.53
N GLU A 81 4.21 14.69 -19.50
CA GLU A 81 3.14 15.31 -18.71
C GLU A 81 1.71 14.75 -18.97
N ASN A 82 1.58 13.66 -19.73
CA ASN A 82 0.33 13.09 -20.25
C ASN A 82 -0.02 11.68 -19.73
N GLN A 83 0.74 11.06 -18.82
CA GLN A 83 0.28 9.82 -18.16
C GLN A 83 -0.58 10.16 -16.95
N GLU A 84 -1.87 10.26 -17.19
CA GLU A 84 -2.92 10.37 -16.18
C GLU A 84 -2.92 9.07 -15.33
N PHE A 85 -2.28 9.10 -14.17
CA PHE A 85 -2.30 7.97 -13.26
C PHE A 85 -3.72 7.75 -12.76
N SER A 86 -4.29 6.58 -13.06
CA SER A 86 -5.62 6.23 -12.56
C SER A 86 -5.66 6.24 -11.04
N ILE A 87 -6.75 6.77 -10.49
CA ILE A 87 -7.02 6.80 -9.05
C ILE A 87 -7.13 5.35 -8.54
N ILE A 88 -6.31 5.00 -7.55
CA ILE A 88 -6.34 3.69 -6.90
C ILE A 88 -7.45 3.68 -5.86
N LYS A 89 -8.38 2.73 -5.95
CA LYS A 89 -9.49 2.57 -4.99
C LYS A 89 -9.25 1.35 -4.11
N TYR A 90 -9.39 1.52 -2.80
CA TYR A 90 -9.33 0.41 -1.83
C TYR A 90 -10.71 0.18 -1.19
N PRO A 91 -11.67 -0.41 -1.91
CA PRO A 91 -13.09 -0.38 -1.53
C PRO A 91 -13.42 -1.07 -0.21
N HIS A 92 -12.60 -2.04 0.21
CA HIS A 92 -12.81 -2.82 1.44
C HIS A 92 -11.91 -2.39 2.59
N LEU A 93 -11.10 -1.34 2.43
CA LEU A 93 -10.18 -0.93 3.47
C LEU A 93 -10.96 -0.36 4.67
N ILE A 94 -10.63 -0.82 5.86
CA ILE A 94 -11.21 -0.40 7.14
C ILE A 94 -10.12 0.24 8.00
N HIS A 95 -8.88 -0.28 7.92
CA HIS A 95 -7.77 0.20 8.74
C HIS A 95 -6.53 0.50 7.90
N LEU A 96 -5.96 1.68 8.13
CA LEU A 96 -4.70 2.11 7.54
C LEU A 96 -3.71 2.50 8.65
N ASP A 97 -2.64 1.73 8.81
CA ASP A 97 -1.63 1.97 9.85
C ASP A 97 -0.33 2.52 9.25
N PHE A 98 0.00 3.73 9.68
CA PHE A 98 1.21 4.48 9.37
C PHE A 98 1.99 4.90 10.64
N ALA A 99 1.77 4.23 11.77
CA ALA A 99 2.41 4.55 13.04
C ALA A 99 3.95 4.44 12.95
N GLN A 100 4.45 3.55 12.11
CA GLN A 100 5.88 3.30 11.93
C GLN A 100 6.38 3.77 10.55
N THR A 101 5.80 4.85 10.02
CA THR A 101 6.23 5.40 8.73
C THR A 101 6.76 6.82 8.78
N SER A 102 7.64 7.14 7.82
CA SER A 102 8.00 8.51 7.50
C SER A 102 6.78 9.33 7.05
N LYS A 103 6.82 10.65 7.33
CA LYS A 103 5.80 11.66 6.98
C LYS A 103 5.40 11.67 5.50
N ASP A 104 6.28 11.20 4.62
CA ASP A 104 6.09 11.28 3.17
C ASP A 104 5.03 10.28 2.68
N TYR A 105 4.87 9.12 3.34
CA TYR A 105 3.81 8.17 3.02
C TYR A 105 2.43 8.69 3.39
N HIS A 106 2.34 9.49 4.45
CA HIS A 106 1.08 10.13 4.83
C HIS A 106 0.60 11.07 3.72
N LYS A 107 1.53 11.77 3.04
CA LYS A 107 1.17 12.62 1.88
C LYS A 107 0.68 11.82 0.70
N GLN A 108 1.40 10.77 0.35
CA GLN A 108 1.06 9.94 -0.81
C GLN A 108 -0.32 9.28 -0.67
N PHE A 109 -0.69 8.83 0.52
CA PHE A 109 -1.98 8.18 0.75
C PHE A 109 -3.14 9.12 1.06
N LEU A 110 -2.88 10.24 1.75
CA LEU A 110 -3.94 11.10 2.26
C LEU A 110 -4.08 12.42 1.49
N PHE A 111 -3.07 12.85 0.74
CA PHE A 111 -3.01 14.21 0.19
C PHE A 111 -2.76 14.27 -1.33
N ASP A 112 -2.21 13.24 -1.97
CA ASP A 112 -1.84 13.29 -3.40
C ASP A 112 -3.00 13.00 -4.37
N ASN A 113 -4.26 12.91 -3.92
CA ASN A 113 -5.48 12.60 -4.70
C ASN A 113 -5.44 11.32 -5.58
N LYS A 114 -4.33 10.60 -5.56
CA LYS A 114 -4.07 9.39 -6.36
C LYS A 114 -4.64 8.12 -5.72
N ILE A 115 -5.04 8.20 -4.46
CA ILE A 115 -5.60 7.09 -3.69
C ILE A 115 -6.95 7.54 -3.10
N CYS A 116 -7.98 6.75 -3.35
CA CYS A 116 -9.32 6.95 -2.84
C CYS A 116 -9.61 5.90 -1.75
N LEU A 117 -9.82 6.39 -0.53
CA LEU A 117 -10.16 5.60 0.63
C LEU A 117 -11.69 5.60 0.84
N PRO A 118 -12.29 4.49 1.27
CA PRO A 118 -13.71 4.45 1.59
C PRO A 118 -14.03 5.29 2.83
N ASN A 119 -15.31 5.63 2.98
CA ASN A 119 -15.79 6.37 4.14
C ASN A 119 -15.64 5.52 5.42
N GLY A 120 -15.21 6.14 6.52
CA GLY A 120 -15.08 5.46 7.82
C GLY A 120 -13.77 4.69 8.02
N VAL A 121 -12.78 4.86 7.13
CA VAL A 121 -11.44 4.28 7.34
C VAL A 121 -10.81 4.85 8.60
N THR A 122 -10.40 3.95 9.50
CA THR A 122 -9.61 4.33 10.66
C THR A 122 -8.15 4.45 10.24
N VAL A 123 -7.60 5.66 10.33
CA VAL A 123 -6.20 5.93 10.05
C VAL A 123 -5.44 6.07 11.36
N ARG A 124 -4.43 5.22 11.55
CA ARG A 124 -3.47 5.33 12.65
C ARG A 124 -2.18 5.95 12.12
N MET A 125 -1.72 7.02 12.76
CA MET A 125 -0.49 7.72 12.38
C MET A 125 0.21 8.27 13.62
N ASP A 126 1.52 8.52 13.53
CA ASP A 126 2.27 9.15 14.62
C ASP A 126 1.73 10.57 14.91
N TYR A 127 1.34 10.78 16.17
CA TYR A 127 0.74 12.01 16.69
C TYR A 127 1.57 13.27 16.44
N GLN A 128 2.91 13.16 16.47
CA GLN A 128 3.81 14.31 16.23
C GLN A 128 3.68 14.85 14.81
N ILE A 129 3.23 14.00 13.87
CA ILE A 129 2.99 14.35 12.47
C ILE A 129 1.65 15.08 12.33
N ALA A 130 0.61 14.59 13.00
CA ALA A 130 -0.74 15.18 12.97
C ALA A 130 -0.77 16.59 13.59
N LYS A 131 -0.10 16.78 14.74
CA LYS A 131 -0.10 18.05 15.48
C LYS A 131 0.54 19.22 14.72
N LYS A 132 1.63 18.95 13.97
CA LYS A 132 2.34 19.99 13.20
C LYS A 132 1.49 20.59 12.07
N LYS A 133 0.55 19.82 11.48
CA LYS A 133 -0.31 20.31 10.40
C LYS A 133 -1.59 20.99 10.88
N GLN A 134 -2.13 20.61 12.04
CA GLN A 134 -3.26 21.30 12.65
C GLN A 134 -2.88 22.75 13.04
N LEU A 135 -1.61 22.97 13.38
CA LEU A 135 -1.05 24.30 13.60
C LEU A 135 -0.97 25.12 12.28
N ILE A 136 -0.52 24.51 11.19
CA ILE A 136 -0.36 25.20 9.88
C ILE A 136 -1.72 25.58 9.28
N LYS A 137 -2.75 24.73 9.42
CA LYS A 137 -4.13 25.06 8.97
C LYS A 137 -4.84 26.13 9.83
N ARG A 138 -4.27 26.51 10.98
CA ARG A 138 -4.82 27.56 11.86
C ARG A 138 -4.10 28.91 11.70
N ILE A 139 -2.98 28.95 10.97
CA ILE A 139 -2.13 30.13 10.78
C ILE A 139 -2.26 30.70 9.35
N LEU A 140 -3.03 30.05 8.49
CA LEU A 140 -3.45 30.51 7.16
C LEU A 140 -4.97 30.68 7.16
#